data_AF-W4UTV4-F1
#
_entry.id   AF-W4UTV4-F1
#
_cell.length_a   1.000
_cell.length_b   1.000
_cell.length_c   1.000
_cell.angle_alpha   90.00
_cell.angle_beta   90.00
_cell.angle_gamma   90.00
#
_symmetry.space_group_name_H-M   'P 1'
#
loop_
_entity.id
_entity.type
_entity.pdbx_description
1 polymer ?
#
loop_
_entity_poly.entity_id
_entity_poly.type
_entity_poly.pdbx_seq_one_letter_code
_entity_poly.pdbx_strand_id
1 'polypeptide(L)'
;MVRVMDTEDEFTGPVNIGNPHEFTMLELADKIISLTGSSSQIVFKTLPFDDPKQRRPDITLAQQKLGWQPTVELEEGLMRMIEYFKNNLK
;
A
#
# COMPACT_ATOMS: atom_id res chain seq x y z
N MET A 1 0.61 6.15 -13.38
CA MET A 1 1.32 5.99 -14.67
C MET A 1 0.75 6.89 -15.75
N VAL A 2 -0.55 6.87 -16.06
CA VAL A 2 -1.13 7.78 -17.09
C VAL A 2 -0.74 9.24 -16.87
N ARG A 3 -0.87 9.77 -15.65
CA ARG A 3 -0.46 11.16 -15.36
C ARG A 3 1.03 11.45 -15.51
N VAL A 4 1.89 10.44 -15.35
CA VAL A 4 3.34 10.60 -15.60
C VAL A 4 3.63 10.57 -17.09
N MET A 5 2.87 9.80 -17.86
CA MET A 5 3.00 9.76 -19.33
C MET A 5 2.47 11.04 -19.99
N ASP A 6 1.63 11.80 -19.30
CA ASP A 6 1.01 13.04 -19.75
C ASP A 6 1.77 14.30 -19.30
N THR A 7 3.00 14.15 -18.79
CA THR A 7 3.87 15.28 -18.45
C THR A 7 4.73 15.70 -19.64
N GLU A 8 5.30 16.91 -19.56
CA GLU A 8 6.29 17.43 -20.51
C GLU A 8 7.55 16.54 -20.56
N ASP A 9 8.25 16.52 -21.71
CA ASP A 9 9.45 15.68 -21.94
C ASP A 9 10.59 15.99 -20.95
N GLU A 10 10.63 17.21 -20.44
CA GLU A 10 11.59 17.69 -19.45
C GLU A 10 11.34 17.11 -18.05
N PHE A 11 10.14 16.59 -17.77
CA PHE A 11 9.83 15.95 -16.50
C PHE A 11 10.46 14.56 -16.42
N THR A 12 11.62 14.50 -15.79
CA THR A 12 12.43 13.28 -15.67
C THR A 12 12.69 12.90 -14.21
N GLY A 13 13.07 11.64 -13.99
CA GLY A 13 13.46 11.13 -12.68
C GLY A 13 12.39 10.31 -11.96
N PRO A 14 12.72 9.77 -10.78
CA PRO A 14 11.83 8.91 -10.03
C PRO A 14 10.72 9.72 -9.34
N VAL A 15 9.50 9.16 -9.35
CA VAL A 15 8.36 9.67 -8.58
C VAL A 15 7.89 8.60 -7.62
N ASN A 16 7.96 8.88 -6.32
CA ASN A 16 7.45 7.99 -5.30
C ASN A 16 5.92 7.97 -5.32
N ILE A 17 5.35 6.77 -5.34
CA ILE A 17 3.92 6.52 -5.28
C ILE A 17 3.68 5.55 -4.14
N GLY A 18 2.81 5.90 -3.21
CA GLY A 18 2.43 5.04 -2.10
C GLY A 18 1.60 5.78 -1.05
N ASN A 19 1.41 5.13 0.09
CA ASN A 19 0.63 5.69 1.20
C ASN A 19 1.55 6.33 2.24
N PRO A 20 1.45 7.64 2.51
CA PRO A 20 2.25 8.30 3.54
C PRO A 20 1.74 8.01 4.96
N HIS A 21 0.55 7.42 5.12
CA HIS A 21 0.03 6.98 6.41
C HIS A 21 0.70 5.68 6.82
N GLU A 22 1.32 5.68 8.00
CA GLU A 22 2.01 4.53 8.55
C GLU A 22 1.07 3.69 9.41
N PHE A 23 1.33 2.38 9.38
CA PHE A 23 0.80 1.38 10.28
C PHE A 23 1.84 0.26 10.39
N THR A 24 1.77 -0.49 11.47
CA THR A 24 2.68 -1.60 11.75
C THR A 24 2.24 -2.86 10.99
N MET A 25 3.19 -3.79 10.82
CA MET A 25 2.85 -5.12 10.28
C MET A 25 1.87 -5.89 11.17
N LEU A 26 1.88 -5.63 12.49
CA LEU A 26 0.95 -6.24 13.44
C LEU A 26 -0.48 -5.73 13.20
N GLU A 27 -0.67 -4.40 13.11
CA GLU A 27 -1.98 -3.80 12.80
C GLU A 27 -2.55 -4.29 11.47
N LEU A 28 -1.69 -4.44 10.45
CA LEU A 28 -2.11 -5.01 9.18
C LEU A 28 -2.58 -6.47 9.34
N ALA A 29 -1.81 -7.30 10.05
CA ALA A 29 -2.14 -8.71 10.26
C ALA A 29 -3.46 -8.88 11.05
N ASP A 30 -3.62 -8.11 12.13
CA ASP A 30 -4.85 -8.10 12.94
C ASP A 30 -6.06 -7.66 12.11
N LYS A 31 -5.91 -6.61 11.29
CA LYS A 31 -6.99 -6.12 10.43
C LYS A 31 -7.39 -7.17 9.38
N ILE A 32 -6.44 -7.88 8.79
CA ILE A 32 -6.74 -8.96 7.85
C ILE A 32 -7.51 -10.10 8.53
N ILE A 33 -7.07 -10.55 9.72
CA ILE A 33 -7.76 -11.60 10.47
C ILE A 33 -9.20 -11.17 10.80
N SER A 34 -9.37 -9.95 11.30
CA SER A 34 -10.68 -9.38 11.63
C SER A 34 -11.61 -9.32 10.42
N LEU A 35 -11.16 -8.76 9.30
CA LEU A 35 -11.98 -8.61 8.09
C LEU A 35 -12.32 -9.93 7.41
N THR A 36 -11.48 -10.96 7.56
CA THR A 36 -11.68 -12.28 6.96
C THR A 36 -12.39 -13.27 7.87
N GLY A 37 -12.42 -13.03 9.19
CA GLY A 37 -12.85 -14.01 10.18
C GLY A 37 -11.94 -15.24 10.24
N SER A 38 -10.67 -15.11 9.81
CA SER A 38 -9.73 -16.23 9.74
C SER A 38 -9.33 -16.73 11.12
N SER A 39 -9.08 -18.04 11.23
CA SER A 39 -8.48 -18.67 12.42
C SER A 39 -6.95 -18.69 12.40
N SER A 40 -6.31 -17.95 11.47
CA SER A 40 -4.85 -17.85 11.38
C SER A 40 -4.23 -17.28 12.65
N GLN A 41 -3.07 -17.81 13.03
CA GLN A 41 -2.28 -17.30 14.15
C GLN A 41 -1.20 -16.34 13.67
N ILE A 42 -0.98 -15.25 14.42
CA ILE A 42 0.14 -14.34 14.19
C ILE A 42 1.40 -14.95 14.84
N VAL A 43 2.44 -15.15 14.04
CA VAL A 43 3.72 -15.71 14.48
C VAL A 43 4.83 -14.68 14.27
N PHE A 44 5.55 -14.35 15.33
CA PHE A 44 6.68 -13.43 15.28
C PHE A 44 7.94 -14.15 14.81
N LYS A 45 8.64 -13.56 13.84
CA LYS A 45 9.93 -14.02 13.33
C LYS A 45 10.95 -12.89 13.39
N THR A 46 12.22 -13.25 13.36
CA THR A 46 13.31 -12.28 13.26
C THR A 46 13.22 -11.51 11.95
N LEU A 47 13.48 -10.20 12.02
CA LEU A 47 13.51 -9.34 10.83
C LEU A 47 14.63 -9.79 9.88
N PRO A 48 14.35 -9.96 8.58
CA PRO A 48 15.38 -10.13 7.56
C PRO A 48 16.39 -8.96 7.58
N PHE A 49 17.64 -9.23 7.21
CA PHE A 49 18.71 -8.22 7.26
C PHE A 49 18.45 -7.03 6.33
N ASP A 50 17.77 -7.26 5.21
CA ASP A 50 17.48 -6.32 4.14
C ASP A 50 16.10 -5.64 4.27
N ASP A 51 15.34 -5.95 5.31
CA ASP A 51 13.98 -5.44 5.45
C ASP A 51 13.96 -4.00 6.02
N PRO A 52 13.35 -3.03 5.33
CA PRO A 52 13.25 -1.67 5.84
C PRO A 52 12.35 -1.62 7.08
N LYS A 53 12.82 -0.96 8.13
CA LYS A 53 12.06 -0.77 9.39
C LYS A 53 10.92 0.23 9.27
N GLN A 54 10.96 1.09 8.24
CA GLN A 54 9.96 2.13 8.01
C GLN A 54 9.51 2.10 6.55
N ARG A 55 8.19 2.17 6.33
CA ARG A 55 7.57 2.19 4.99
C ARG A 55 6.67 3.41 4.86
N ARG A 56 7.31 4.58 4.72
CA ARG A 56 6.64 5.87 4.50
C ARG A 56 7.28 6.62 3.33
N PRO A 57 6.70 6.55 2.12
CA PRO A 57 7.19 7.31 0.99
C PRO A 57 6.92 8.80 1.17
N ASP A 58 7.91 9.64 0.84
CA ASP A 58 7.65 11.05 0.57
C ASP A 58 7.00 11.18 -0.81
N ILE A 59 5.74 11.61 -0.83
CA ILE A 59 4.93 11.77 -2.05
C ILE A 59 4.77 13.24 -2.48
N THR A 60 5.57 14.15 -1.92
CA THR A 60 5.48 15.59 -2.21
C THR A 60 5.58 15.87 -3.72
N LEU A 61 6.48 15.18 -4.42
CA LEU A 61 6.65 15.34 -5.86
C LEU A 61 5.40 14.90 -6.65
N ALA A 62 4.81 13.77 -6.27
CA ALA A 62 3.60 13.26 -6.91
C ALA A 62 2.40 14.20 -6.70
N GLN A 63 2.28 14.79 -5.50
CA GLN A 63 1.26 15.77 -5.20
C GLN A 63 1.44 17.05 -6.03
N GLN A 64 2.65 17.60 -6.05
CA GLN A 64 2.93 18.89 -6.70
C GLN A 64 2.91 18.82 -8.23
N LYS A 65 3.47 17.76 -8.82
CA LYS A 65 3.64 17.67 -10.27
C LYS A 65 2.53 16.90 -10.97
N LEU A 66 1.89 15.96 -10.29
CA LEU A 66 0.87 15.10 -10.88
C LEU A 66 -0.53 15.31 -10.28
N GLY A 67 -0.66 16.20 -9.28
CA GLY A 67 -1.89 16.33 -8.48
C GLY A 67 -2.33 15.01 -7.88
N TRP A 68 -1.39 14.09 -7.63
CA TRP A 68 -1.67 12.70 -7.26
C TRP A 68 -1.53 12.50 -5.76
N GLN A 69 -2.49 11.77 -5.19
CA GLN A 69 -2.46 11.26 -3.82
C GLN A 69 -3.24 9.93 -3.77
N PRO A 70 -2.96 9.04 -2.81
CA PRO A 70 -3.81 7.87 -2.59
C PRO A 70 -5.24 8.33 -2.24
N THR A 71 -6.23 7.61 -2.75
CA THR A 71 -7.66 7.89 -2.56
C THR A 71 -8.43 6.71 -1.97
N VAL A 72 -7.77 5.56 -1.85
CA VAL A 72 -8.34 4.34 -1.28
C VAL A 72 -7.62 4.10 0.04
N GLU A 73 -8.39 4.10 1.13
CA GLU A 73 -7.88 3.80 2.46
C GLU A 73 -7.57 2.30 2.59
N LEU A 74 -6.70 1.95 3.56
CA LEU A 74 -6.23 0.56 3.74
C LEU A 74 -7.40 -0.42 3.87
N GLU A 75 -8.40 -0.10 4.70
CA GLU A 75 -9.56 -0.96 4.95
C GLU A 75 -10.39 -1.20 3.69
N GLU A 76 -10.65 -0.13 2.94
CA GLU A 76 -11.39 -0.22 1.69
C GLU A 76 -10.63 -1.08 0.66
N GLY A 77 -9.32 -0.87 0.54
CA GLY A 77 -8.46 -1.68 -0.31
C GLY A 77 -8.49 -3.17 0.08
N LEU A 78 -8.40 -3.47 1.37
CA LEU A 78 -8.47 -4.84 1.90
C LEU A 78 -9.83 -5.49 1.60
N MET A 79 -10.95 -4.78 1.82
CA MET A 79 -12.28 -5.32 1.51
C MET A 79 -12.43 -5.66 0.03
N ARG A 80 -11.99 -4.76 -0.87
CA ARG A 80 -11.99 -5.01 -2.32
C ARG A 80 -11.14 -6.22 -2.69
N MET A 81 -9.97 -6.38 -2.07
CA MET A 81 -9.08 -7.53 -2.28
C MET A 81 -9.73 -8.84 -1.80
N ILE A 82 -10.32 -8.84 -0.60
CA ILE A 82 -11.01 -10.01 -0.04
C ILE A 82 -12.16 -10.45 -0.96
N GLU A 83 -12.98 -9.50 -1.43
CA GLU A 83 -14.08 -9.77 -2.34
C GLU A 83 -13.59 -10.35 -3.68
N TYR A 84 -12.52 -9.78 -4.24
CA TYR A 84 -11.90 -10.34 -5.43
C TYR A 84 -11.48 -11.80 -5.22
N PHE A 85 -10.79 -12.13 -4.12
CA PHE A 85 -10.35 -13.50 -3.87
C PHE A 85 -11.50 -14.46 -3.59
N LYS A 86 -12.57 -14.05 -2.89
CA LYS A 86 -13.78 -14.86 -2.70
C LYS A 86 -14.43 -15.27 -4.02
N ASN A 87 -14.40 -14.38 -5.02
CA ASN A 87 -15.03 -14.62 -6.31
C ASN A 87 -14.14 -15.38 -7.31
N ASN A 88 -12.81 -15.38 -7.11
CA ASN A 88 -11.85 -15.89 -8.11
C ASN A 88 -11.02 -17.09 -7.63
N LEU A 89 -10.96 -17.39 -6.33
CA LEU A 89 -10.38 -18.63 -5.83
C LEU A 89 -11.47 -19.69 -5.74
N LYS A 90 -11.28 -20.79 -6.47
CA LYS A 90 -12.07 -22.03 -6.34
C LYS A 90 -11.51 -22.88 -5.20
#